data_AF-A0A9D7RMJ1-F1
#
_entry.id   AF-A0A9D7RMJ1-F1
#
_cell.length_a   1.000
_cell.length_b   1.000
_cell.length_c   1.000
_cell.angle_alpha   90.00
_cell.angle_beta   90.00
_cell.angle_gamma   90.00
#
_symmetry.space_group_name_H-M   'P 1'
#
loop_
_entity.id
_entity.type
_entity.pdbx_description
1 polymer ?
#
loop_
_entity_poly.entity_id
_entity_poly.type
_entity_poly.pdbx_seq_one_letter_code
_entity_poly.pdbx_strand_id
1 'polypeptide(L)'
;MGLDANYAVDIEHRPIFADLLAYHEDGPGFWRRHGVHHPFLLPSYKGDGRRYHRTFAKVGFQPRHAELVSFIELLHWPTVGRSNLVPTDLDRTHLQRLSGAVFRGQARYVFLSAGVVRLMVATGMFPQLGQPRASDGPLRVLYNDNDRTVFLHLHFSNYGKFEARLQAEIKEIAALLHRGEA
;
A
#
# COMPACT_ATOMS: atom_id res chain seq x y z
N MET A 1 0.78 2.46 -0.22
CA MET A 1 1.66 2.38 -1.42
C MET A 1 2.85 1.48 -1.11
N GLY A 2 3.21 0.60 -2.05
CA GLY A 2 4.41 -0.23 -1.99
C GLY A 2 5.49 0.23 -2.98
N LEU A 3 6.59 -0.51 -3.03
CA LEU A 3 7.70 -0.24 -3.95
C LEU A 3 7.41 -0.79 -5.33
N ASP A 4 7.01 -2.05 -5.38
CA ASP A 4 6.72 -2.85 -6.56
C ASP A 4 5.83 -4.05 -6.15
N ALA A 5 5.16 -4.66 -7.13
CA ALA A 5 4.27 -5.80 -6.87
C ALA A 5 5.04 -7.10 -6.55
N ASN A 6 6.28 -7.22 -7.04
CA ASN A 6 7.23 -8.31 -6.79
C ASN A 6 6.62 -9.72 -6.76
N TYR A 7 6.47 -10.31 -7.95
CA TYR A 7 5.94 -11.66 -8.11
C TYR A 7 7.02 -12.74 -8.08
N ALA A 8 6.58 -13.98 -7.91
CA ALA A 8 7.43 -15.14 -8.16
C ALA A 8 7.81 -15.19 -9.66
N VAL A 9 9.03 -15.64 -9.96
CA VAL A 9 9.54 -15.69 -11.35
C VAL A 9 8.68 -16.55 -12.28
N ASP A 10 8.00 -17.55 -11.73
CA ASP A 10 7.14 -18.50 -12.43
C ASP A 10 5.64 -18.18 -12.29
N ILE A 11 5.28 -16.97 -11.82
CA ILE A 11 3.90 -16.66 -11.42
C ILE A 11 2.87 -16.94 -12.51
N GLU A 12 3.22 -16.74 -13.78
CA GLU A 12 2.38 -16.95 -14.95
C GLU A 12 2.00 -18.42 -15.18
N HIS A 13 2.83 -19.34 -14.68
CA HIS A 13 2.61 -20.79 -14.78
C HIS A 13 1.90 -21.36 -13.54
N ARG A 14 1.64 -20.52 -12.52
CA ARG A 14 1.03 -20.97 -11.26
C ARG A 14 -0.49 -20.89 -11.32
N PRO A 15 -1.22 -21.80 -10.63
CA PRO A 15 -2.69 -21.79 -10.64
C PRO A 15 -3.34 -20.47 -10.21
N ILE A 16 -2.64 -19.64 -9.44
CA ILE A 16 -3.14 -18.32 -8.97
C ILE A 16 -3.16 -17.25 -10.08
N PHE A 17 -2.53 -17.48 -11.23
CA PHE A 17 -2.33 -16.45 -12.24
C PHE A 17 -3.63 -15.92 -12.83
N ALA A 18 -4.62 -16.79 -13.08
CA ALA A 18 -5.93 -16.36 -13.57
C ALA A 18 -6.63 -15.42 -12.56
N ASP A 19 -6.55 -15.72 -11.26
CA ASP A 19 -7.10 -14.84 -10.20
C ASP A 19 -6.35 -13.50 -10.12
N LEU A 20 -5.04 -13.49 -10.39
CA LEU A 20 -4.25 -12.25 -10.46
C LEU A 20 -4.67 -11.38 -11.64
N LEU A 21 -4.90 -11.96 -12.82
CA LEU A 21 -5.40 -11.21 -13.97
C LEU A 21 -6.78 -10.63 -13.68
N ALA A 22 -7.70 -11.42 -13.12
CA ALA A 22 -9.04 -10.95 -12.75
C ALA A 22 -9.00 -9.84 -11.68
N TYR A 23 -8.05 -9.90 -10.75
CA TYR A 23 -7.82 -8.84 -9.76
C TYR A 23 -7.27 -7.55 -10.39
N HIS A 24 -6.36 -7.64 -11.35
CA HIS A 24 -5.82 -6.46 -12.05
C HIS A 24 -6.84 -5.79 -12.97
N GLU A 25 -7.75 -6.56 -13.55
CA GLU A 25 -8.85 -6.05 -14.38
C GLU A 25 -9.91 -5.30 -13.53
N ASP A 26 -10.33 -5.89 -12.41
CA ASP A 26 -11.34 -5.31 -11.52
C ASP A 26 -11.11 -5.75 -10.07
N GLY A 27 -10.19 -5.05 -9.40
CA GLY A 27 -9.84 -5.30 -7.99
C GLY A 27 -11.04 -5.18 -7.04
N PRO A 28 -11.86 -4.12 -7.12
CA PRO A 28 -13.06 -4.00 -6.28
C PRO A 28 -14.07 -5.13 -6.50
N GLY A 29 -14.36 -5.50 -7.75
CA GLY A 29 -15.24 -6.63 -8.05
C GLY A 29 -14.64 -7.97 -7.62
N PHE A 30 -13.33 -8.18 -7.77
CA PHE A 30 -12.64 -9.34 -7.22
C PHE A 30 -12.87 -9.44 -5.71
N TRP A 31 -12.67 -8.35 -4.97
CA TRP A 31 -12.86 -8.35 -3.52
C TRP A 31 -14.31 -8.70 -3.14
N ARG A 32 -15.29 -8.12 -3.82
CA ARG A 32 -16.72 -8.44 -3.62
C ARG A 32 -17.05 -9.91 -3.87
N ARG A 33 -16.51 -10.50 -4.95
CA ARG A 33 -16.77 -11.89 -5.33
C ARG A 33 -16.11 -12.89 -4.37
N HIS A 34 -14.87 -12.65 -3.96
CA HIS A 34 -14.07 -13.62 -3.20
C HIS A 34 -14.06 -13.37 -1.69
N GLY A 35 -14.57 -12.23 -1.22
CA GLY A 35 -14.56 -11.87 0.20
C GLY A 35 -13.19 -11.44 0.76
N VAL A 36 -12.15 -11.43 -0.07
CA VAL A 36 -10.77 -11.06 0.27
C VAL A 36 -10.21 -10.05 -0.73
N HIS A 37 -9.39 -9.11 -0.30
CA HIS A 37 -8.95 -7.99 -1.14
C HIS A 37 -7.85 -8.32 -2.16
N HIS A 38 -7.23 -9.49 -2.05
CA HIS A 38 -6.13 -9.85 -2.93
C HIS A 38 -6.06 -11.38 -3.17
N PRO A 39 -5.70 -11.84 -4.38
CA PRO A 39 -5.55 -13.26 -4.70
C PRO A 39 -4.64 -14.03 -3.74
N PHE A 40 -3.64 -13.36 -3.16
CA PHE A 40 -2.72 -13.99 -2.20
C PHE A 40 -3.36 -14.45 -0.89
N LEU A 41 -4.62 -14.07 -0.65
CA LEU A 41 -5.40 -14.57 0.48
C LEU A 41 -6.22 -15.82 0.14
N LEU A 42 -6.35 -16.18 -1.13
CA LEU A 42 -7.05 -17.38 -1.54
C LEU A 42 -6.38 -18.63 -0.96
N PRO A 43 -7.16 -19.69 -0.62
CA PRO A 43 -6.62 -20.91 -0.02
C PRO A 43 -5.53 -21.59 -0.85
N SER A 44 -5.62 -21.48 -2.18
CA SER A 44 -4.67 -22.05 -3.16
C SER A 44 -3.28 -21.41 -3.12
N TYR A 45 -3.15 -20.17 -2.64
CA TYR A 45 -1.87 -19.44 -2.68
C TYR A 45 -1.02 -19.65 -1.42
N LYS A 46 0.24 -20.05 -1.60
CA LYS A 46 1.21 -20.31 -0.52
C LYS A 46 2.52 -19.52 -0.63
N GLY A 47 2.60 -18.54 -1.54
CA GLY A 47 3.82 -17.78 -1.79
C GLY A 47 4.00 -16.53 -0.93
N ASP A 48 5.01 -15.74 -1.30
CA ASP A 48 5.34 -14.45 -0.69
C ASP A 48 4.21 -13.42 -0.89
N GLY A 49 4.25 -12.34 -0.13
CA GLY A 49 3.19 -11.32 -0.10
C GLY A 49 1.97 -11.72 0.75
N ARG A 50 1.73 -13.02 1.00
CA ARG A 50 0.59 -13.46 1.83
C ARG A 50 0.57 -12.84 3.23
N ARG A 51 1.74 -12.66 3.86
CA ARG A 51 1.83 -11.99 5.17
C ARG A 51 1.35 -10.55 5.11
N TYR A 52 1.80 -9.78 4.11
CA TYR A 52 1.38 -8.40 3.91
C TYR A 52 -0.14 -8.29 3.88
N HIS A 53 -0.80 -9.07 3.01
CA HIS A 53 -2.25 -9.01 2.87
C HIS A 53 -2.98 -9.54 4.11
N ARG A 54 -2.48 -10.58 4.78
CA ARG A 54 -3.07 -11.06 6.03
C ARG A 54 -3.03 -10.00 7.13
N THR A 55 -1.92 -9.28 7.22
CA THR A 55 -1.78 -8.20 8.19
C THR A 55 -2.66 -7.00 7.82
N PHE A 56 -2.72 -6.60 6.55
CA PHE A 56 -3.64 -5.56 6.08
C PHE A 56 -5.11 -5.91 6.41
N ALA A 57 -5.51 -7.16 6.20
CA ALA A 57 -6.88 -7.60 6.49
C ALA A 57 -7.29 -7.39 7.96
N LYS A 58 -6.33 -7.35 8.90
CA LYS A 58 -6.59 -7.05 10.32
C LYS A 58 -7.06 -5.61 10.57
N VAL A 59 -6.87 -4.70 9.61
CA VAL A 59 -7.41 -3.33 9.68
C VAL A 59 -8.95 -3.35 9.68
N GLY A 60 -9.57 -4.39 9.11
CA GLY A 60 -11.02 -4.58 9.17
C GLY A 60 -11.80 -4.03 7.98
N PHE A 61 -11.13 -3.64 6.89
CA PHE A 61 -11.82 -3.37 5.64
C PHE A 61 -12.55 -4.62 5.13
N GLN A 62 -13.76 -4.44 4.62
CA GLN A 62 -14.64 -5.50 4.14
C GLN A 62 -14.94 -5.27 2.65
N PRO A 63 -15.50 -6.27 1.94
CA PRO A 63 -15.79 -6.11 0.52
C PRO A 63 -16.70 -4.92 0.17
N ARG A 64 -17.57 -4.48 1.10
CA ARG A 64 -18.37 -3.26 0.94
C ARG A 64 -17.54 -1.97 0.87
N HIS A 65 -16.30 -1.99 1.38
CA HIS A 65 -15.36 -0.87 1.35
C HIS A 65 -14.41 -0.93 0.14
N ALA A 66 -14.61 -1.85 -0.80
CA ALA A 66 -13.62 -2.13 -1.84
C ALA A 66 -13.28 -0.92 -2.74
N GLU A 67 -14.25 -0.02 -2.98
CA GLU A 67 -14.03 1.23 -3.73
C GLU A 67 -13.28 2.31 -2.95
N LEU A 68 -13.14 2.15 -1.63
CA LEU A 68 -12.51 3.14 -0.75
C LEU A 68 -11.01 2.91 -0.59
N VAL A 69 -10.49 1.79 -1.10
CA VAL A 69 -9.10 1.36 -0.90
C VAL A 69 -8.43 1.15 -2.24
N SER A 70 -7.23 1.70 -2.37
CA SER A 70 -6.37 1.45 -3.52
C SER A 70 -4.96 1.07 -3.08
N PHE A 71 -4.39 0.06 -3.75
CA PHE A 71 -2.98 -0.30 -3.65
C PHE A 71 -2.27 0.23 -4.88
N ILE A 72 -1.22 1.00 -4.67
CA ILE A 72 -0.45 1.63 -5.74
C ILE A 72 1.03 1.40 -5.45
N GLU A 73 1.77 1.04 -6.49
CA GLU A 73 3.21 0.81 -6.44
C GLU A 73 3.99 2.02 -6.98
N LEU A 74 5.16 2.26 -6.38
CA LEU A 74 6.05 3.33 -6.81
C LEU A 74 6.63 3.04 -8.21
N LEU A 75 6.92 1.78 -8.49
CA LEU A 75 7.32 1.31 -9.81
C LEU A 75 6.08 1.05 -10.68
N HIS A 76 6.16 1.44 -11.95
CA HIS A 76 5.03 1.40 -12.89
C HIS A 76 4.84 0.05 -13.61
N TRP A 77 5.78 -0.87 -13.45
CA TRP A 77 5.69 -2.24 -13.96
C TRP A 77 5.88 -3.25 -12.82
N PRO A 78 5.30 -4.45 -12.93
CA PRO A 78 5.57 -5.54 -12.01
C PRO A 78 7.01 -6.03 -12.15
N THR A 79 7.57 -6.53 -11.06
CA THR A 79 8.91 -7.11 -10.98
C THR A 79 8.84 -8.57 -10.55
N VAL A 80 9.96 -9.29 -10.70
CA VAL A 80 10.15 -10.62 -10.15
C VAL A 80 11.39 -10.68 -9.27
N GLY A 81 11.30 -11.36 -8.13
CA GLY A 81 12.44 -11.56 -7.23
C GLY A 81 12.82 -10.31 -6.42
N ARG A 82 14.04 -10.26 -5.86
CA ARG A 82 14.42 -9.13 -4.99
C ARG A 82 14.79 -7.90 -5.81
N SER A 83 14.00 -6.84 -5.67
CA SER A 83 14.30 -5.52 -6.25
C SER A 83 15.11 -4.67 -5.28
N ASN A 84 16.18 -4.04 -5.78
CA ASN A 84 16.91 -2.99 -5.06
C ASN A 84 16.81 -1.68 -5.84
N LEU A 85 15.60 -1.10 -5.84
CA LEU A 85 15.28 0.07 -6.65
C LEU A 85 16.10 1.30 -6.24
N VAL A 86 16.56 2.05 -7.24
CA VAL A 86 17.18 3.37 -7.13
C VAL A 86 16.31 4.42 -7.83
N PRO A 87 16.49 5.73 -7.55
CA PRO A 87 15.64 6.76 -8.13
C PRO A 87 15.58 6.77 -9.66
N THR A 88 16.65 6.35 -10.34
CA THR A 88 16.73 6.29 -11.80
C THR A 88 15.91 5.17 -12.43
N ASP A 89 15.45 4.19 -11.64
CA ASP A 89 14.57 3.12 -12.13
C ASP A 89 13.11 3.60 -12.28
N LEU A 90 12.80 4.76 -11.73
CA LEU A 90 11.44 5.27 -11.63
C LEU A 90 11.09 6.14 -12.84
N ASP A 91 9.95 5.84 -13.46
CA ASP A 91 9.45 6.63 -14.58
C ASP A 91 8.89 7.98 -14.10
N ARG A 92 9.37 9.06 -14.73
CA ARG A 92 8.99 10.42 -14.36
C ARG A 92 7.51 10.70 -14.58
N THR A 93 6.90 10.16 -15.64
CA THR A 93 5.48 10.39 -15.95
C THR A 93 4.60 9.73 -14.89
N HIS A 94 4.93 8.51 -14.50
CA HIS A 94 4.29 7.80 -13.39
C HIS A 94 4.43 8.57 -12.08
N LEU A 95 5.63 9.04 -11.74
CA LEU A 95 5.85 9.85 -10.53
C LEU A 95 5.01 11.14 -10.51
N GLN A 96 4.81 11.80 -11.65
CA GLN A 96 3.90 12.95 -11.73
C GLN A 96 2.45 12.59 -11.42
N ARG A 97 1.98 11.44 -11.94
CA ARG A 97 0.64 10.91 -11.63
C ARG A 97 0.50 10.56 -10.15
N LEU A 98 1.49 9.90 -9.57
CA LEU A 98 1.54 9.58 -8.14
C LEU A 98 1.53 10.84 -7.27
N SER A 99 2.31 11.86 -7.62
CA SER A 99 2.28 13.16 -6.94
C SER A 99 0.89 13.80 -7.00
N GLY A 100 0.23 13.73 -8.15
CA GLY A 100 -1.17 14.13 -8.31
C GLY A 100 -2.10 13.36 -7.37
N ALA A 101 -2.02 12.03 -7.35
CA ALA A 101 -2.87 11.20 -6.50
C ALA A 101 -2.64 11.46 -5.00
N VAL A 102 -1.39 11.60 -4.56
CA VAL A 102 -1.03 11.80 -3.14
C VAL A 102 -1.41 13.19 -2.64
N PHE A 103 -1.09 14.26 -3.40
CA PHE A 103 -1.23 15.63 -2.91
C PHE A 103 -2.44 16.38 -3.46
N ARG A 104 -3.07 15.90 -4.53
CA ARG A 104 -4.24 16.54 -5.17
C ARG A 104 -5.40 15.59 -5.46
N GLY A 105 -5.26 14.29 -5.19
CA GLY A 105 -6.30 13.29 -5.37
C GLY A 105 -7.38 13.32 -4.29
N GLN A 106 -8.32 12.37 -4.37
CA GLN A 106 -9.48 12.29 -3.46
C GLN A 106 -9.22 11.44 -2.21
N ALA A 107 -8.08 10.76 -2.13
CA ALA A 107 -7.75 9.92 -0.98
C ALA A 107 -7.50 10.79 0.26
N ARG A 108 -8.36 10.65 1.27
CA ARG A 108 -8.23 11.33 2.57
C ARG A 108 -7.04 10.82 3.39
N TYR A 109 -6.70 9.55 3.24
CA TYR A 109 -5.61 8.93 3.99
C TYR A 109 -4.69 8.17 3.04
N VAL A 110 -3.39 8.51 3.08
CA VAL A 110 -2.36 7.88 2.25
C VAL A 110 -1.29 7.28 3.15
N PHE A 111 -0.98 5.99 2.98
CA PHE A 111 0.00 5.28 3.80
C PHE A 111 1.23 4.91 2.97
N LEU A 112 2.39 5.41 3.41
CA LEU A 112 3.67 5.19 2.77
C LEU A 112 4.60 4.42 3.71
N SER A 113 5.38 3.49 3.18
CA SER A 113 6.45 2.83 3.94
C SER A 113 7.74 3.65 3.89
N ALA A 114 8.66 3.43 4.84
CA ALA A 114 9.93 4.16 4.87
C ALA A 114 10.76 4.02 3.58
N GLY A 115 10.74 2.84 2.95
CA GLY A 115 11.43 2.61 1.68
C GLY A 115 10.86 3.45 0.54
N VAL A 116 9.53 3.52 0.45
CA VAL A 116 8.79 4.33 -0.53
C VAL A 116 9.11 5.81 -0.34
N VAL A 117 9.00 6.33 0.90
CA VAL A 117 9.29 7.73 1.21
C VAL A 117 10.73 8.10 0.86
N ARG A 118 11.70 7.24 1.21
CA ARG A 118 13.11 7.49 0.90
C ARG A 118 13.34 7.67 -0.60
N LEU A 119 12.79 6.78 -1.43
CA LEU A 119 12.93 6.89 -2.88
C LEU A 119 12.19 8.10 -3.42
N MET A 120 10.93 8.32 -3.02
CA MET A 120 10.14 9.47 -3.45
C MET A 120 10.86 10.80 -3.14
N VAL A 121 11.42 10.97 -1.95
CA VAL A 121 12.20 12.17 -1.60
C VAL A 121 13.47 12.28 -2.44
N ALA A 122 14.19 11.17 -2.64
CA ALA A 122 15.42 11.15 -3.43
C ALA A 122 15.22 11.53 -4.92
N THR A 123 14.00 11.39 -5.47
CA THR A 123 13.69 11.88 -6.82
C THR A 123 13.62 13.42 -6.91
N GLY A 124 13.51 14.13 -5.78
CA GLY A 124 13.23 15.56 -5.74
C GLY A 124 11.79 15.95 -6.09
N MET A 125 10.92 15.00 -6.44
CA MET A 125 9.53 15.27 -6.86
C MET A 125 8.52 15.29 -5.70
N PHE A 126 8.95 14.88 -4.49
CA PHE A 126 8.11 14.82 -3.29
C PHE A 126 8.78 15.49 -2.06
N PRO A 127 9.29 16.72 -2.20
CA PRO A 127 10.09 17.37 -1.15
C PRO A 127 9.33 17.54 0.18
N GLN A 128 8.00 17.66 0.14
CA GLN A 128 7.15 17.83 1.31
C GLN A 128 7.20 16.64 2.26
N LEU A 129 7.47 15.42 1.75
CA LEU A 129 7.53 14.21 2.58
C LEU A 129 8.80 14.13 3.44
N GLY A 130 9.84 14.90 3.10
CA GLY A 130 11.11 14.93 3.83
C GLY A 130 11.09 15.86 5.04
N GLN A 131 10.03 16.66 5.22
CA GLN A 131 9.96 17.66 6.27
C GLN A 131 9.54 17.03 7.62
N PRO A 132 10.19 17.38 8.74
CA PRO A 132 9.74 16.96 10.06
C PRO A 132 8.34 17.49 10.37
N ARG A 133 7.50 16.66 11.00
CA ARG A 133 6.20 17.05 11.51
C ARG A 133 5.96 16.39 12.87
N ALA A 134 5.26 17.10 13.74
CA ALA A 134 4.72 16.51 14.96
C ALA A 134 3.65 15.46 14.61
N SER A 135 3.52 14.45 15.44
CA SER A 135 2.49 13.42 15.28
C SER A 135 2.13 12.90 16.65
N ASP A 136 0.84 12.94 16.95
CA ASP A 136 0.30 12.39 18.17
C ASP A 136 -0.18 10.98 17.85
N GLY A 137 0.54 9.97 18.35
CA GLY A 137 0.15 8.57 18.20
C GLY A 137 1.16 7.70 17.43
N PRO A 138 0.82 6.41 17.23
CA PRO A 138 1.66 5.44 16.51
C PRO A 138 1.99 5.81 15.06
N LEU A 139 1.04 6.38 14.32
CA LEU A 139 1.24 6.81 12.93
C LEU A 139 1.90 8.17 12.87
N ARG A 140 3.07 8.22 12.23
CA ARG A 140 3.75 9.48 11.97
C ARG A 140 3.14 10.16 10.74
N VAL A 141 2.75 11.42 10.86
CA VAL A 141 2.31 12.29 9.77
C VAL A 141 3.53 12.79 8.99
N LEU A 142 3.49 12.67 7.67
CA LEU A 142 4.49 13.20 6.73
C LEU A 142 4.01 14.49 6.07
N TYR A 143 2.71 14.54 5.78
CA TYR A 143 2.06 15.68 5.15
C TYR A 143 0.58 15.68 5.54
N ASN A 144 0.00 16.87 5.69
CA ASN A 144 -1.43 17.03 5.81
C ASN A 144 -1.86 18.40 5.29
N ASP A 145 -3.07 18.44 4.77
CA ASP A 145 -3.83 19.66 4.49
C ASP A 145 -5.25 19.49 5.09
N ASN A 146 -6.20 20.31 4.66
CA ASN A 146 -7.58 20.26 5.17
C ASN A 146 -8.34 18.98 4.75
N ASP A 147 -7.94 18.36 3.64
CA ASP A 147 -8.68 17.26 3.01
C ASP A 147 -8.00 15.90 3.21
N ARG A 148 -6.67 15.90 3.40
CA ARG A 148 -5.87 14.67 3.42
C ARG A 148 -4.78 14.64 4.46
N THR A 149 -4.43 13.43 4.85
CA THR A 149 -3.25 13.12 5.66
C THR A 149 -2.43 12.00 5.03
N VAL A 150 -1.13 12.24 4.87
CA VAL A 150 -0.16 11.26 4.42
C VAL A 150 0.62 10.78 5.64
N PHE A 151 0.56 9.49 5.92
CA PHE A 151 1.21 8.84 7.04
C PHE A 151 2.40 8.00 6.60
N LEU A 152 3.42 7.98 7.45
CA LEU A 152 4.43 6.94 7.48
C LEU A 152 3.90 5.79 8.33
N HIS A 153 3.83 4.61 7.73
CA HIS A 153 3.52 3.36 8.42
C HIS A 153 4.62 2.33 8.22
N LEU A 154 4.73 1.40 9.15
CA LEU A 154 5.49 0.18 8.99
C LEU A 154 4.84 -0.68 7.90
N HIS A 155 5.69 -1.23 7.03
CA HIS A 155 5.26 -2.17 6.01
C HIS A 155 4.54 -3.36 6.66
N PHE A 156 3.38 -3.78 6.11
CA PHE A 156 2.56 -4.85 6.71
C PHE A 156 3.22 -6.24 6.77
N SER A 157 4.39 -6.42 6.14
CA SER A 157 5.22 -7.62 6.29
C SER A 157 6.18 -7.58 7.48
N ASN A 158 6.31 -6.45 8.19
CA ASN A 158 7.20 -6.33 9.36
C ASN A 158 6.77 -7.28 10.50
N TYR A 159 7.74 -7.74 11.29
CA TYR A 159 7.54 -8.69 12.39
C TYR A 159 8.68 -8.60 13.41
N GLY A 160 8.61 -9.39 14.49
CA GLY A 160 9.64 -9.43 15.51
C GLY A 160 9.66 -8.13 16.32
N LYS A 161 10.82 -7.47 16.43
CA LYS A 161 10.98 -6.26 17.26
C LYS A 161 10.06 -5.08 16.89
N PHE A 162 9.48 -5.08 15.69
CA PHE A 162 8.57 -4.04 15.22
C PHE A 162 7.08 -4.43 15.33
N GLU A 163 6.77 -5.64 15.78
CA GLU A 163 5.42 -6.18 15.75
C GLU A 163 4.44 -5.40 16.64
N ALA A 164 4.85 -5.06 17.87
CA ALA A 164 3.99 -4.29 18.78
C ALA A 164 3.61 -2.92 18.20
N ARG A 165 4.57 -2.24 17.57
CA ARG A 165 4.33 -0.97 16.88
C ARG A 165 3.42 -1.15 15.67
N LEU A 166 3.65 -2.19 14.85
CA LEU A 166 2.79 -2.48 13.70
C LEU A 166 1.33 -2.74 14.14
N GLN A 167 1.12 -3.47 15.24
CA GLN A 167 -0.23 -3.66 15.77
C GLN A 167 -0.86 -2.35 16.25
N ALA A 168 -0.08 -1.44 16.85
CA ALA A 168 -0.57 -0.13 17.25
C ALA A 168 -0.98 0.72 16.03
N GLU A 169 -0.16 0.75 14.98
CA GLU A 169 -0.48 1.44 13.73
C GLU A 169 -1.73 0.85 13.05
N ILE A 170 -1.88 -0.48 13.01
CA ILE A 170 -3.09 -1.13 12.46
C ILE A 170 -4.36 -0.68 13.18
N LYS A 171 -4.33 -0.60 14.52
CA LYS A 171 -5.47 -0.14 15.31
C LYS A 171 -5.83 1.31 14.99
N GLU A 172 -4.82 2.15 14.78
CA GLU A 172 -5.04 3.55 14.42
C GLU A 172 -5.62 3.69 13.01
N ILE A 173 -5.10 2.93 12.03
CA ILE A 173 -5.68 2.88 10.68
C ILE A 173 -7.14 2.41 10.73
N ALA A 174 -7.43 1.38 11.53
CA ALA A 174 -8.79 0.88 11.70
C ALA A 174 -9.72 1.95 12.29
N ALA A 175 -9.24 2.77 13.22
CA ALA A 175 -10.03 3.86 13.79
C ALA A 175 -10.40 4.95 12.76
N LEU A 176 -9.60 5.13 11.70
CA LEU A 176 -9.89 6.11 10.64
C LEU A 176 -11.12 5.72 9.80
N LEU A 177 -11.45 4.43 9.71
CA LEU A 177 -12.66 3.96 9.03
C LEU A 177 -13.92 4.59 9.63
N HIS A 178 -13.99 4.63 10.96
CA HIS A 178 -15.16 5.12 11.69
C HIS A 178 -15.24 6.65 11.75
N ARG A 179 -14.14 7.36 11.48
CA ARG A 179 -14.15 8.83 11.43
C ARG A 179 -14.74 9.39 10.13
N GLY A 180 -14.91 8.55 9.12
CA GLY A 180 -15.54 8.94 7.84
C GLY A 180 -17.07 8.79 7.84
N GLU A 181 -17.66 8.21 8.88
CA GLU A 181 -19.10 7.91 9.01
C GLU A 181 -19.85 8.93 9.89
N ALA A 182 -19.19 9.99 10.35
CA ALA A 182 -19.74 11.05 11.21
C ALA A 182 -19.96 12.37 10.45
#